data_AF-A0A9N9FQF1-F1
#
_entry.id   AF-A0A9N9FQF1-F1
#
_cell.length_a   1.000
_cell.length_b   1.000
_cell.length_c   1.000
_cell.angle_alpha   90.00
_cell.angle_beta   90.00
_cell.angle_gamma   90.00
#
_symmetry.space_group_name_H-M   'P 1'
#
loop_
_entity.id
_entity.type
_entity.pdbx_description
1 polymer ?
#
loop_
_entity_poly.entity_id
_entity_poly.type
_entity_poly.pdbx_seq_one_letter_code
_entity_poly.pdbx_strand_id
1 'polypeptide(L)'
;MKFTTTKFAITIFVLLAYVASITQAIGIKNGGGYLTEFQAKHAMLMDNLKDTIKELDHRMEKDTKSIKSSKITLVIALTNTS
;
A
#
# COMPACT_ATOMS: atom_id res chain seq x y z
N MET A 1 -9.82 -15.22 4.36
CA MET A 1 -9.20 -14.03 3.71
C MET A 1 -7.81 -13.66 4.24
N LYS A 2 -7.42 -13.94 5.49
CA LYS A 2 -6.09 -13.55 6.04
C LYS A 2 -4.89 -14.24 5.38
N PHE A 3 -5.01 -15.52 4.99
CA PHE A 3 -3.89 -16.31 4.48
C PHE A 3 -3.41 -15.85 3.09
N THR A 4 -4.32 -15.41 2.23
CA THR A 4 -4.02 -14.97 0.86
C THR A 4 -3.29 -13.63 0.87
N THR A 5 -3.73 -12.68 1.72
CA THR A 5 -3.08 -11.37 1.88
C THR A 5 -1.67 -11.52 2.46
N THR A 6 -1.48 -12.41 3.43
CA THR A 6 -0.15 -12.71 3.98
C THR A 6 0.79 -13.29 2.93
N LYS A 7 0.32 -14.24 2.11
CA LYS A 7 1.12 -14.81 1.02
C LYS A 7 1.48 -13.75 -0.03
N PHE A 8 0.52 -12.91 -0.40
CA PHE A 8 0.75 -11.82 -1.35
C PHE A 8 1.79 -10.82 -0.83
N ALA A 9 1.69 -10.42 0.44
CA ALA A 9 2.66 -9.53 1.07
C ALA A 9 4.06 -10.14 1.12
N ILE A 10 4.18 -11.42 1.47
CA ILE A 10 5.47 -12.14 1.49
C ILE A 10 6.06 -12.21 0.08
N THR A 11 5.26 -12.52 -0.94
CA THR A 11 5.73 -12.57 -2.33
C THR A 11 6.24 -11.21 -2.80
N ILE A 12 5.52 -10.13 -2.50
CA ILE A 12 5.97 -8.77 -2.79
C ILE A 12 7.29 -8.46 -2.06
N PHE A 13 7.41 -8.85 -0.79
CA PHE A 13 8.63 -8.64 0.00
C PHE A 13 9.84 -9.38 -0.57
N VAL A 14 9.67 -10.64 -0.98
CA VAL A 14 10.72 -11.44 -1.61
C VAL A 14 11.14 -10.85 -2.96
N LEU A 15 10.18 -10.36 -3.76
CA LEU A 15 10.47 -9.68 -5.02
C LEU A 15 11.29 -8.40 -4.79
N LEU A 16 10.92 -7.60 -3.81
CA LEU A 16 11.63 -6.37 -3.44
C LEU A 16 13.05 -6.67 -2.95
N ALA A 17 13.22 -7.71 -2.12
CA ALA A 17 14.53 -8.14 -1.66
C ALA A 17 15.45 -8.61 -2.81
N TYR A 18 14.89 -9.31 -3.80
CA TYR A 18 15.62 -9.74 -4.99
C TYR A 18 16.09 -8.56 -5.85
N VAL A 19 15.20 -7.60 -6.12
CA VAL A 19 15.53 -6.38 -6.86
C VAL A 19 16.58 -5.55 -6.13
N ALA A 20 16.46 -5.43 -4.79
CA ALA A 20 17.45 -4.74 -3.97
C ALA A 20 18.83 -5.44 -4.04
N SER A 21 18.86 -6.77 -3.98
CA SER A 21 20.11 -7.55 -4.04
C SER A 21 20.83 -7.41 -5.38
N ILE A 22 20.08 -7.47 -6.49
CA ILE A 22 20.64 -7.26 -7.83
C ILE A 22 21.17 -5.83 -7.98
N THR A 23 20.44 -4.85 -7.47
CA THR A 23 20.86 -3.45 -7.54
C THR A 23 22.14 -3.20 -6.74
N GLN A 24 22.27 -3.77 -5.55
CA GLN A 24 23.48 -3.68 -4.75
C GLN A 24 24.67 -4.38 -5.45
N ALA A 25 24.45 -5.56 -6.03
CA ALA A 25 25.48 -6.29 -6.77
C ALA A 25 25.99 -5.51 -8.00
N ILE A 26 25.09 -4.84 -8.74
CA ILE A 26 25.47 -3.97 -9.86
C ILE A 26 26.17 -2.69 -9.38
N GLY A 27 25.73 -2.12 -8.25
CA GLY A 27 26.33 -0.91 -7.69
C GLY A 27 27.75 -1.10 -7.13
N ILE A 28 28.06 -2.28 -6.60
CA ILE A 28 29.43 -2.64 -6.19
C ILE A 28 30.34 -2.80 -7.43
N LYS A 29 29.82 -3.36 -8.53
CA LYS A 29 30.58 -3.55 -9.78
C LYS A 29 30.88 -2.23 -10.53
N ASN A 30 30.03 -1.21 -10.37
CA ASN A 30 30.13 0.08 -11.07
C ASN A 30 30.68 1.25 -10.20
N GLY A 31 31.35 0.96 -9.08
CA GLY A 31 32.08 1.98 -8.31
C GLY A 31 31.25 2.85 -7.36
N GLY A 32 30.11 2.35 -6.87
CA GLY A 32 29.36 2.98 -5.76
C GLY A 32 28.41 4.13 -6.14
N GLY A 33 28.62 4.82 -7.28
CA GLY A 33 27.72 5.90 -7.72
C GLY A 33 26.28 5.43 -7.99
N TYR A 34 26.12 4.22 -8.51
CA TYR A 34 24.80 3.62 -8.77
C TYR A 34 24.03 3.29 -7.47
N LEU A 35 24.74 2.99 -6.38
CA LEU A 35 24.10 2.78 -5.07
C LEU A 35 23.48 4.06 -4.53
N THR A 36 24.17 5.20 -4.69
CA THR A 36 23.67 6.51 -4.27
C THR A 36 22.44 6.92 -5.08
N GLU A 37 22.50 6.75 -6.39
CA GLU A 37 21.38 7.10 -7.28
C GLU A 37 20.18 6.16 -7.07
N PHE A 38 20.42 4.88 -6.81
CA PHE A 38 19.37 3.94 -6.42
C PHE A 38 18.76 4.27 -5.07
N GLN A 39 19.57 4.60 -4.05
CA GLN A 39 19.06 4.98 -2.73
C GLN A 39 18.18 6.22 -2.82
N ALA A 40 18.58 7.23 -3.61
CA ALA A 40 17.77 8.42 -3.85
C ALA A 40 16.43 8.09 -4.54
N LYS A 41 16.46 7.30 -5.62
CA LYS A 41 15.25 6.88 -6.33
C LYS A 41 14.34 5.99 -5.48
N HIS A 42 14.91 5.12 -4.65
CA HIS A 42 14.18 4.25 -3.73
C HIS A 42 13.52 5.05 -2.60
N ALA A 43 14.21 6.05 -2.05
CA ALA A 43 13.64 6.95 -1.05
C ALA A 43 12.43 7.71 -1.62
N MET A 44 12.56 8.27 -2.84
CA MET A 44 11.45 8.95 -3.52
C MET A 44 10.28 7.99 -3.82
N LEU A 45 10.56 6.76 -4.25
CA LEU A 45 9.53 5.75 -4.51
C LEU A 45 8.77 5.39 -3.23
N MET A 46 9.48 5.22 -2.12
CA MET A 46 8.86 4.89 -0.82
C MET A 46 7.99 6.03 -0.30
N ASP A 47 8.40 7.29 -0.51
CA ASP A 47 7.61 8.44 -0.09
C ASP A 47 6.31 8.58 -0.92
N ASN A 48 6.40 8.41 -2.24
CA ASN A 48 5.22 8.38 -3.11
C ASN A 48 4.26 7.23 -2.78
N LEU A 49 4.82 6.05 -2.43
CA LEU A 49 4.02 4.89 -2.02
C LEU A 49 3.26 5.18 -0.72
N LYS A 50 3.92 5.85 0.23
CA LYS A 50 3.33 6.23 1.52
C LYS A 50 2.16 7.20 1.35
N ASP A 51 2.29 8.18 0.48
CA ASP A 51 1.20 9.13 0.19
C ASP A 51 0.04 8.44 -0.53
N THR A 52 0.33 7.53 -1.46
CA THR A 52 -0.70 6.72 -2.13
C THR A 52 -1.46 5.83 -1.14
N ILE A 53 -0.75 5.23 -0.18
CA ILE A 53 -1.38 4.41 0.87
C ILE A 53 -2.28 5.27 1.77
N LYS A 54 -1.84 6.46 2.17
CA LYS A 54 -2.68 7.39 2.97
C LYS A 54 -3.95 7.81 2.24
N GLU A 55 -3.83 8.12 0.95
CA GLU A 55 -5.01 8.47 0.13
C GLU A 55 -5.97 7.29 0.01
N LEU A 56 -5.44 6.08 -0.17
CA LEU A 56 -6.26 4.87 -0.20
C LEU A 56 -6.99 4.63 1.12
N ASP A 57 -6.29 4.81 2.25
CA ASP A 57 -6.85 4.65 3.60
C ASP A 57 -7.94 5.69 3.87
N HIS A 58 -7.71 6.95 3.48
CA HIS A 58 -8.70 8.02 3.60
C HIS A 58 -9.97 7.74 2.78
N ARG A 59 -9.81 7.24 1.55
CA ARG A 59 -10.94 6.87 0.69
C ARG A 59 -11.72 5.68 1.26
N MET A 60 -11.03 4.68 1.80
CA MET A 60 -11.66 3.53 2.45
C MET A 60 -12.45 3.93 3.70
N GLU A 61 -11.94 4.87 4.50
CA GLU A 61 -12.64 5.40 5.67
C GLU A 61 -13.93 6.15 5.25
N LYS A 62 -13.85 6.98 4.21
CA LYS A 62 -15.00 7.69 3.64
C LYS A 62 -16.08 6.73 3.15
N ASP A 63 -15.71 5.68 2.45
CA ASP A 63 -16.64 4.67 1.92
C ASP A 63 -17.31 3.89 3.06
N THR A 64 -16.55 3.52 4.09
CA THR A 64 -17.07 2.84 5.29
C THR A 64 -18.10 3.70 6.02
N LYS A 65 -17.83 5.00 6.16
CA LYS A 65 -18.75 5.95 6.80
C LYS A 65 -20.04 6.13 5.99
N SER A 66 -19.94 6.18 4.66
CA SER A 66 -21.08 6.25 3.74
C SER A 66 -22.00 5.03 3.88
N ILE A 67 -21.43 3.81 3.87
CA ILE A 67 -22.19 2.57 4.02
C ILE A 67 -22.91 2.51 5.37
N LYS A 68 -22.24 2.94 6.45
CA LYS A 68 -22.84 2.97 7.80
C LYS A 68 -24.02 3.94 7.85
N SER A 69 -23.89 5.12 7.25
CA SER A 69 -24.97 6.11 7.18
C SER A 69 -26.19 5.58 6.42
N SER A 70 -25.97 4.99 5.24
CA SER A 70 -27.05 4.42 4.42
C SER A 70 -27.79 3.27 5.12
N LYS A 71 -27.08 2.42 5.88
CA LYS A 71 -27.69 1.38 6.72
C LYS A 71 -28.60 1.96 7.80
N ILE A 72 -28.16 3.02 8.48
CA ILE A 72 -28.95 3.66 9.55
C ILE A 72 -30.23 4.28 8.98
N THR A 73 -30.13 4.99 7.85
CA THR A 73 -31.30 5.58 7.17
C THR A 73 -32.32 4.52 6.75
N LEU A 74 -31.85 3.38 6.22
CA LEU A 74 -32.73 2.28 5.84
C LEU A 74 -33.45 1.67 7.04
N VAL A 75 -32.74 1.46 8.16
CA VAL A 75 -33.34 0.93 9.40
C VAL A 75 -34.41 1.86 9.95
N ILE A 76 -34.14 3.17 10.01
CA ILE A 76 -35.10 4.18 10.49
C ILE A 76 -36.34 4.22 9.59
N ALA A 77 -36.16 4.15 8.27
CA ALA A 77 -37.27 4.13 7.31
C ALA A 77 -38.17 2.91 7.52
N LEU A 78 -37.58 1.73 7.73
CA LEU A 78 -38.32 0.49 7.95
C LEU A 78 -39.06 0.47 9.29
N THR A 79 -38.51 1.07 10.35
CA THR A 79 -39.17 1.14 11.67
C THR A 79 -40.30 2.16 11.73
N ASN A 80 -40.28 3.20 10.88
CA ASN A 80 -41.31 4.25 10.85
C ASN A 80 -42.50 3.92 9.92
N THR A 81 -42.43 2.81 9.17
CA THR A 81 -43.50 2.30 8.30
C THR A 81 -44.31 1.17 8.93
N SER A 82 -44.09 0.84 10.21
CA SER A 82 -44.87 -0.12 11.00
C SER A 82 -45.63 0.59 12.12
#